data_AF-A0A0P9DE75-F1
#
_entry.id   AF-A0A0P9DE75-F1
#
_cell.length_a   1.000
_cell.length_b   1.000
_cell.length_c   1.000
_cell.angle_alpha   90.00
_cell.angle_beta   90.00
_cell.angle_gamma   90.00
#
_symmetry.space_group_name_H-M   'P 1'
#
loop_
_entity.id
_entity.type
_entity.pdbx_description
1 polymer ?
#
loop_
_entity_poly.entity_id
_entity_poly.type
_entity_poly.pdbx_seq_one_letter_code
_entity_poly.pdbx_strand_id
1 'polypeptide(L)'
;MGLTDRMLIGAIANNPAAFEGTGEYRCCRACETIYFTSAKKPDATHDSHDWFALPSLNPDNSKVLERAFQRFIKRWTPERQDQLELFASRKGWDMAMELKYGGGALEESEVAEWQEIINGRLDQLLRQAREQLQNSAPAVSAEE
;
A
#
# COMPACT_ATOMS: atom_id res chain seq x y z
N MET A 1 16.92 3.44 17.57
CA MET A 1 17.18 3.66 16.13
C MET A 1 15.79 3.74 15.52
N GLY A 2 15.33 4.93 15.13
CA GLY A 2 13.92 5.17 14.82
C GLY A 2 13.48 4.59 13.47
N LEU A 3 12.17 4.59 13.22
CA LEU A 3 11.57 4.14 11.96
C LEU A 3 12.02 4.99 10.77
N THR A 4 12.59 4.33 9.77
CA THR A 4 13.01 4.96 8.51
C THR A 4 11.87 4.97 7.50
N ASP A 5 11.90 5.94 6.57
CA ASP A 5 10.91 6.01 5.49
C ASP A 5 10.91 4.75 4.62
N ARG A 6 12.10 4.18 4.37
CA ARG A 6 12.24 2.93 3.60
C ARG A 6 11.49 1.77 4.26
N MET A 7 11.53 1.67 5.59
CA MET A 7 10.79 0.63 6.32
C MET A 7 9.28 0.85 6.22
N LEU A 8 8.83 2.10 6.38
CA LEU A 8 7.42 2.46 6.26
C LEU A 8 6.88 2.21 4.84
N ILE A 9 7.60 2.64 3.80
CA ILE A 9 7.24 2.40 2.40
C ILE A 9 7.11 0.90 2.14
N GLY A 10 8.10 0.11 2.58
CA GLY A 10 8.08 -1.35 2.39
C GLY A 10 6.88 -2.00 3.07
N ALA A 11 6.54 -1.56 4.29
CA ALA A 11 5.38 -2.08 5.00
C ALA A 11 4.06 -1.65 4.34
N ILE A 12 3.90 -0.38 3.96
CA ILE A 12 2.70 0.16 3.30
C ILE A 12 2.44 -0.52 1.95
N ALA A 13 3.50 -0.73 1.15
CA ALA A 13 3.41 -1.36 -0.16
C ALA A 13 2.95 -2.83 -0.07
N ASN A 14 3.37 -3.53 0.98
CA ASN A 14 3.06 -4.95 1.20
C ASN A 14 1.91 -5.18 2.20
N ASN A 15 1.24 -4.12 2.67
CA ASN A 15 0.21 -4.24 3.69
C ASN A 15 -1.11 -4.73 3.08
N PRO A 16 -1.60 -5.92 3.44
CA PRO A 16 -2.91 -6.36 2.98
C PRO A 16 -4.04 -5.58 3.64
N ALA A 17 -3.80 -4.94 4.81
CA ALA A 17 -4.80 -4.20 5.59
C ALA A 17 -6.09 -5.02 5.83
N ALA A 18 -5.92 -6.33 6.10
CA ALA A 18 -7.02 -7.26 6.31
C ALA A 18 -6.75 -8.11 7.56
N PHE A 19 -6.89 -7.50 8.74
CA PHE A 19 -6.65 -8.16 10.03
C PHE A 19 -7.35 -9.53 10.18
N GLU A 20 -8.63 -9.62 9.79
CA GLU A 20 -9.44 -10.85 9.85
C GLU A 20 -8.99 -11.93 8.84
N GLY A 21 -8.23 -11.53 7.82
CA GLY A 21 -7.86 -12.39 6.69
C GLY A 21 -6.37 -12.72 6.66
N THR A 22 -5.67 -12.14 5.70
CA THR A 22 -4.25 -12.34 5.44
C THR A 22 -3.35 -11.68 6.48
N GLY A 23 -3.87 -10.68 7.19
CA GLY A 23 -3.18 -9.90 8.22
C GLY A 23 -2.93 -8.45 7.78
N GLU A 24 -2.25 -7.71 8.64
CA GLU A 24 -1.90 -6.32 8.37
C GLU A 24 -0.61 -5.90 9.08
N TYR A 25 0.09 -4.95 8.47
CA TYR A 25 1.19 -4.26 9.14
C TYR A 25 0.66 -3.13 10.00
N ARG A 26 1.11 -3.11 11.25
CA ARG A 26 0.87 -2.05 12.23
C ARG A 26 2.18 -1.44 12.65
N CYS A 27 2.10 -0.25 13.21
CA CYS A 27 3.22 0.45 13.77
C CYS A 27 2.96 0.70 15.26
N CYS A 28 3.82 0.15 16.10
CA CYS A 28 3.82 0.43 17.53
C CYS A 28 4.57 1.74 17.77
N ARG A 29 3.89 2.75 18.31
CA ARG A 29 4.44 4.06 18.62
C ARG A 29 5.37 4.00 19.83
N ALA A 30 5.00 3.21 20.83
CA ALA A 30 5.81 3.04 22.05
C ALA A 30 7.15 2.35 21.78
N CYS A 31 7.18 1.38 20.86
CA CYS A 31 8.39 0.62 20.51
C CYS A 31 9.11 1.17 19.28
N GLU A 32 8.53 2.16 18.60
CA GLU A 32 8.99 2.63 17.29
C GLU A 32 9.29 1.49 16.31
N THR A 33 8.39 0.49 16.22
CA THR A 33 8.60 -0.70 15.40
C THR A 33 7.38 -1.03 14.55
N ILE A 34 7.64 -1.59 13.37
CA ILE A 34 6.61 -2.14 12.50
C ILE A 34 6.50 -3.63 12.80
N TYR A 35 5.27 -4.09 12.99
CA TYR A 35 4.98 -5.49 13.24
C TYR A 35 3.80 -5.94 12.38
N PHE A 36 3.72 -7.24 12.14
CA PHE A 36 2.64 -7.85 11.38
C PHE A 36 1.75 -8.62 12.34
N THR A 37 0.43 -8.44 12.24
CA THR A 37 -0.55 -9.12 13.09
C THR A 37 -1.77 -9.54 12.29
N SER A 38 -2.50 -10.53 12.79
CA SER A 38 -3.73 -11.04 12.19
C SER A 38 -4.61 -11.65 13.28
N ALA A 39 -5.91 -11.82 13.01
CA ALA A 39 -6.82 -12.49 13.94
C ALA A 39 -6.35 -13.92 14.31
N LYS A 40 -5.69 -14.62 13.38
CA LYS A 40 -5.17 -15.99 13.59
C LYS A 40 -3.84 -16.03 14.34
N LYS A 41 -3.06 -14.95 14.28
CA LYS A 41 -1.74 -14.81 14.89
C LYS A 41 -1.60 -13.38 15.44
N PRO A 42 -2.27 -13.09 16.56
CA PRO A 42 -2.16 -11.78 17.19
C PRO A 42 -0.77 -11.63 17.83
N ASP A 43 -0.24 -10.41 17.82
CA ASP A 43 1.01 -10.08 18.52
C ASP A 43 0.67 -9.37 19.82
N ALA A 44 0.40 -10.15 20.88
CA ALA A 44 0.02 -9.63 22.19
C ALA A 44 1.07 -8.68 22.80
N THR A 45 2.33 -8.76 22.37
CA THR A 45 3.41 -7.90 22.85
C THR A 45 3.20 -6.46 22.39
N HIS A 46 2.83 -6.27 21.12
CA HIS A 46 2.67 -4.94 20.54
C HIS A 46 1.21 -4.48 20.50
N ASP A 47 0.26 -5.41 20.44
CA ASP A 47 -1.19 -5.10 20.42
C ASP A 47 -1.68 -4.51 21.76
N SER A 48 -0.90 -4.63 22.85
CA SER A 48 -1.16 -4.00 24.14
C SER A 48 -0.55 -2.59 24.30
N HIS A 49 0.26 -2.14 23.34
CA HIS A 49 0.89 -0.81 23.35
C HIS A 49 0.05 0.23 22.57
N ASP A 50 0.51 1.48 22.56
CA ASP A 50 0.00 2.49 21.62
C ASP A 50 0.47 2.14 20.20
N TRP A 51 -0.46 1.71 19.35
CA TRP A 51 -0.21 1.32 17.97
C TRP A 51 -1.26 1.89 17.02
N PHE A 52 -0.92 1.94 15.74
CA PHE A 52 -1.87 2.26 14.67
C PHE A 52 -1.64 1.34 13.47
N ALA A 53 -2.70 1.08 12.71
CA ALA A 53 -2.61 0.34 11.46
C ALA A 53 -1.93 1.20 10.39
N LEU A 54 -0.92 0.65 9.71
CA LEU A 54 -0.31 1.37 8.60
C LEU A 54 -1.31 1.47 7.45
N PRO A 55 -1.27 2.57 6.67
CA PRO A 55 -2.02 2.61 5.43
C PRO A 55 -1.55 1.49 4.49
N SER A 56 -2.41 1.13 3.53
CA SER A 56 -2.10 0.13 2.51
C SER A 56 -2.22 0.74 1.11
N LEU A 57 -1.24 0.43 0.27
CA LEU A 57 -1.28 0.79 -1.15
C LEU A 57 -2.42 0.06 -1.86
N ASN A 58 -2.61 -1.23 -1.56
CA ASN A 58 -3.63 -2.08 -2.15
C ASN A 58 -4.23 -3.01 -1.09
N PRO A 59 -5.23 -2.53 -0.32
CA PRO A 59 -5.89 -3.38 0.66
C PRO A 59 -6.50 -4.60 -0.02
N ASP A 60 -6.42 -5.75 0.62
CA ASP A 60 -7.01 -6.99 0.13
C ASP A 60 -8.49 -6.78 -0.20
N ASN A 61 -8.92 -7.35 -1.33
CA ASN A 61 -10.27 -7.22 -1.89
C ASN A 61 -10.71 -5.81 -2.31
N SER A 62 -9.87 -4.78 -2.18
CA SER A 62 -10.27 -3.40 -2.52
C SER A 62 -10.24 -3.10 -4.03
N LYS A 63 -9.43 -3.85 -4.80
CA LYS A 63 -9.19 -3.63 -6.24
C LYS A 63 -8.84 -2.17 -6.58
N VAL A 64 -8.19 -1.48 -5.65
CA VAL A 64 -7.97 -0.04 -5.76
C VAL A 64 -6.91 0.26 -6.82
N LEU A 65 -5.83 -0.51 -6.88
CA LEU A 65 -4.84 -0.40 -7.95
C LEU A 65 -5.43 -0.75 -9.32
N GLU A 66 -6.24 -1.82 -9.41
CA GLU A 66 -6.95 -2.21 -10.64
C GLU A 66 -7.81 -1.04 -11.16
N ARG A 67 -8.63 -0.41 -10.31
CA ARG A 67 -9.49 0.72 -10.71
C ARG A 67 -8.68 1.95 -11.11
N ALA A 68 -7.56 2.22 -10.41
CA ALA A 68 -6.68 3.32 -10.74
C ALA A 68 -6.00 3.09 -12.10
N PHE A 69 -5.57 1.86 -12.38
CA PHE A 69 -4.98 1.47 -13.65
C PHE A 69 -6.00 1.53 -14.79
N GLN A 70 -7.22 1.02 -14.59
CA GLN A 70 -8.31 1.16 -15.57
C GLN A 70 -8.59 2.64 -15.91
N ARG A 71 -8.52 3.56 -14.94
CA ARG A 71 -8.65 5.00 -15.21
C ARG A 71 -7.43 5.57 -15.93
N PHE A 72 -6.25 5.07 -15.61
CA PHE A 72 -5.00 5.48 -16.26
C PHE A 72 -5.00 5.13 -17.74
N ILE A 73 -5.34 3.89 -18.10
CA ILE A 73 -5.34 3.44 -19.50
C ILE A 73 -6.39 4.14 -20.36
N LYS A 74 -7.45 4.73 -19.76
CA LYS A 74 -8.45 5.52 -20.51
C LYS A 74 -7.87 6.70 -21.29
N ARG A 75 -6.67 7.17 -20.92
CA ARG A 75 -5.97 8.24 -21.64
C ARG A 75 -5.23 7.76 -22.89
N TRP A 76 -5.10 6.45 -23.07
CA TRP A 76 -4.40 5.84 -24.20
C TRP A 76 -5.31 5.64 -25.40
N THR A 77 -4.75 5.17 -26.51
CA THR A 77 -5.56 4.88 -27.70
C THR A 77 -6.53 3.72 -27.41
N PRO A 78 -7.75 3.73 -28.00
CA PRO A 78 -8.74 2.67 -27.81
C PRO A 78 -8.20 1.27 -28.13
N GLU A 79 -7.35 1.15 -29.16
CA GLU A 79 -6.75 -0.13 -29.55
C GLU A 79 -5.84 -0.69 -28.45
N ARG A 80 -5.11 0.19 -27.75
CA ARG A 80 -4.23 -0.22 -26.66
C ARG A 80 -5.05 -0.58 -25.41
N GLN A 81 -6.12 0.15 -25.15
CA GLN A 81 -7.07 -0.17 -24.08
C GLN A 81 -7.67 -1.56 -24.29
N ASP A 82 -8.20 -1.84 -25.48
CA ASP A 82 -8.81 -3.13 -25.82
C ASP A 82 -7.82 -4.29 -25.67
N GLN A 83 -6.55 -4.10 -26.06
CA GLN A 83 -5.50 -5.10 -25.85
C GLN A 83 -5.29 -5.43 -24.37
N LEU A 84 -5.22 -4.41 -23.52
CA LEU A 84 -5.03 -4.59 -22.08
C LEU A 84 -6.25 -5.20 -21.42
N GLU A 85 -7.46 -4.78 -21.79
CA GLU A 85 -8.70 -5.36 -21.28
C GLU A 85 -8.84 -6.83 -21.68
N LEU A 86 -8.53 -7.17 -22.94
CA LEU A 86 -8.51 -8.55 -23.40
C LEU A 86 -7.46 -9.38 -22.65
N PHE A 87 -6.26 -8.83 -22.41
CA PHE A 87 -5.23 -9.49 -21.62
C PHE A 87 -5.69 -9.73 -20.18
N ALA A 88 -6.22 -8.69 -19.53
CA ALA A 88 -6.73 -8.74 -18.16
C ALA A 88 -7.89 -9.73 -18.02
N SER A 89 -8.76 -9.86 -19.03
CA SER A 89 -9.85 -10.85 -19.03
C SER A 89 -9.34 -12.30 -18.99
N ARG A 90 -8.13 -12.56 -19.51
CA ARG A 90 -7.52 -13.90 -19.59
C ARG A 90 -6.57 -14.22 -18.45
N LYS A 91 -5.83 -13.21 -17.96
CA LYS A 91 -4.72 -13.37 -17.02
C LYS A 91 -4.93 -12.64 -15.69
N GLY A 92 -5.92 -11.76 -15.60
CA GLY A 92 -6.14 -10.88 -14.46
C GLY A 92 -5.47 -9.51 -14.64
N TRP A 93 -6.03 -8.52 -13.95
CA TRP A 93 -5.51 -7.15 -13.95
C TRP A 93 -4.15 -7.03 -13.26
N ASP A 94 -3.87 -7.88 -12.28
CA ASP A 94 -2.57 -7.90 -11.60
C ASP A 94 -1.44 -8.16 -12.61
N MET A 95 -1.59 -9.16 -13.50
CA MET A 95 -0.63 -9.40 -14.58
C MET A 95 -0.68 -8.32 -15.67
N ALA A 96 -1.84 -7.71 -15.92
CA ALA A 96 -1.95 -6.66 -16.94
C ALA A 96 -1.17 -5.39 -16.55
N MET A 97 -0.97 -5.15 -15.27
CA MET A 97 -0.18 -4.04 -14.71
C MET A 97 1.33 -4.33 -14.65
N GLU A 98 1.75 -5.54 -15.01
CA GLU A 98 3.16 -5.95 -14.98
C GLU A 98 3.88 -5.65 -16.30
N LEU A 99 5.21 -5.55 -16.20
CA LEU A 99 6.10 -5.36 -17.33
C LEU A 99 6.02 -6.56 -18.29
N LYS A 100 5.99 -6.31 -19.59
CA LYS A 100 5.90 -7.32 -20.66
C LYS A 100 7.02 -8.35 -20.60
N TYR A 101 8.24 -7.95 -20.25
CA TYR A 101 9.36 -8.89 -20.07
C TYR A 101 9.19 -9.82 -18.85
N GLY A 102 8.37 -9.43 -17.87
CA GLY A 102 7.97 -10.27 -16.73
C GLY A 102 6.74 -11.14 -17.01
N GLY A 103 6.24 -11.15 -18.25
CA GLY A 103 5.01 -11.86 -18.62
C GLY A 103 3.73 -11.01 -18.47
N GLY A 104 3.86 -9.71 -18.20
CA GLY A 104 2.76 -8.77 -18.18
C GLY A 104 2.40 -8.20 -19.56
N ALA A 105 1.68 -7.09 -19.58
CA ALA A 105 1.16 -6.49 -20.80
C ALA A 105 1.74 -5.11 -21.12
N LEU A 106 2.39 -4.46 -20.15
CA LEU A 106 2.90 -3.09 -20.29
C LEU A 106 4.30 -3.02 -20.89
N GLU A 107 4.51 -2.07 -21.77
CA GLU A 107 5.85 -1.70 -22.25
C GLU A 107 6.63 -0.95 -21.16
N GLU A 108 7.95 -0.86 -21.29
CA GLU A 108 8.81 -0.24 -20.26
C GLU A 108 8.44 1.22 -19.96
N SER A 109 8.13 2.01 -21.01
CA SER A 109 7.68 3.40 -20.85
C SER A 109 6.34 3.50 -20.12
N GLU A 110 5.42 2.57 -20.41
CA GLU A 110 4.10 2.51 -19.80
C GLU A 110 4.19 2.11 -18.32
N VAL A 111 5.08 1.16 -17.98
CA VAL A 111 5.38 0.80 -16.60
C VAL A 111 6.00 1.97 -15.85
N ALA A 112 6.93 2.70 -16.46
CA ALA A 112 7.55 3.86 -15.81
C ALA A 112 6.49 4.93 -15.46
N GLU A 113 5.61 5.27 -16.40
CA GLU A 113 4.49 6.21 -16.16
C GLU A 113 3.53 5.70 -15.08
N TRP A 114 3.25 4.39 -15.05
CA TRP A 114 2.41 3.79 -14.04
C TRP A 114 3.08 3.77 -12.66
N GLN A 115 4.36 3.47 -12.60
CA GLN A 115 5.16 3.50 -11.38
C GLN A 115 5.25 4.90 -10.79
N GLU A 116 5.31 5.96 -11.60
CA GLU A 116 5.25 7.34 -11.10
C GLU A 116 3.95 7.60 -10.31
N ILE A 117 2.82 7.10 -10.80
CA ILE A 117 1.52 7.25 -10.12
C ILE A 117 1.52 6.43 -8.81
N ILE A 118 2.03 5.21 -8.84
CA ILE A 118 2.16 4.37 -7.64
C ILE A 118 3.07 5.04 -6.61
N ASN A 119 4.22 5.56 -7.02
CA ASN A 119 5.19 6.23 -6.15
C ASN A 119 4.58 7.50 -5.54
N GLY A 120 3.88 8.32 -6.33
CA GLY A 120 3.18 9.49 -5.82
C GLY A 120 2.13 9.14 -4.77
N ARG A 121 1.42 8.02 -4.96
CA ARG A 121 0.48 7.50 -3.97
C ARG A 121 1.18 6.96 -2.72
N LEU A 122 2.27 6.21 -2.88
CA LEU A 122 3.09 5.71 -1.77
C LEU A 122 3.63 6.85 -0.92
N ASP A 123 4.12 7.93 -1.53
CA ASP A 123 4.57 9.13 -0.83
C ASP A 123 3.44 9.78 -0.02
N GLN A 124 2.22 9.81 -0.59
CA GLN A 124 1.05 10.34 0.11
C GLN A 124 0.69 9.49 1.34
N LEU A 125 0.71 8.16 1.21
CA LEU A 125 0.48 7.23 2.32
C LEU A 125 1.60 7.27 3.36
N LEU A 126 2.85 7.46 2.92
CA LEU A 126 4.00 7.65 3.81
C LEU A 126 3.83 8.90 4.67
N ARG A 127 3.42 10.03 4.06
CA ARG A 127 3.12 11.26 4.80
C ARG A 127 2.02 11.03 5.83
N GLN A 128 0.94 10.35 5.46
CA GLN A 128 -0.13 10.01 6.39
C GLN A 128 0.37 9.14 7.56
N ALA A 129 1.23 8.15 7.30
CA ALA A 129 1.81 7.32 8.35
C ALA A 129 2.74 8.13 9.28
N ARG A 130 3.51 9.07 8.72
CA ARG A 130 4.38 9.98 9.47
C ARG A 130 3.59 10.96 10.33
N GLU A 131 2.50 11.53 9.80
CA GLU A 131 1.60 12.39 10.57
C GLU A 131 0.99 11.62 11.75
N GLN A 132 0.60 10.36 11.55
CA GLN A 132 0.12 9.51 12.64
C GLN A 132 1.17 9.23 13.70
N LEU A 133 2.44 9.03 13.31
CA LEU A 133 3.54 8.91 14.26
C LEU A 133 3.74 10.18 15.10
N GLN A 134 3.57 11.36 14.48
CA GLN A 134 3.77 12.65 15.13
C GLN A 134 2.57 13.07 16.00
N ASN A 135 1.34 12.72 15.59
CA ASN A 135 0.11 13.09 16.29
C ASN A 135 -0.12 12.36 17.63
N SER A 136 0.74 11.41 18.01
CA SER A 136 0.72 10.77 19.34
C SER A 136 1.60 11.47 20.38
N ALA A 137 2.19 12.63 20.06
CA ALA A 137 2.79 13.46 21.09
C ALA A 137 1.70 13.78 22.14
N PRO A 138 1.92 13.45 23.43
CA PRO A 138 0.86 13.53 24.42
C PRO A 138 0.37 14.97 24.48
N ALA A 139 -0.96 15.13 24.51
CA ALA A 139 -1.56 16.28 25.14
C ALA A 139 -1.10 16.27 26.60
N VAL A 140 0.07 16.87 26.87
CA VAL A 140 0.43 17.32 28.21
C VAL A 140 -0.50 18.50 28.46
N SER A 141 -1.73 18.18 28.85
CA SER A 141 -2.57 19.11 29.56
C SER A 141 -1.80 19.44 30.84
N ALA A 142 -1.23 20.64 30.84
CA ALA A 142 -0.88 21.32 32.06
C ALA A 142 -2.13 21.35 32.94
N GLU A 143 -2.11 20.59 34.03
CA GLU A 143 -2.99 20.86 35.16
C GLU A 143 -2.19 21.68 36.16
N GLU A 144 -2.80 22.82 36.49
CA GLU A 144 -2.32 23.97 37.27
C GLU A 144 -2.04 23.67 38.75
#